data_AF-A0AAW8F0N6-F1
#
_entry.id   AF-A0AAW8F0N6-F1
#
_cell.length_a   1.000
_cell.length_b   1.000
_cell.length_c   1.000
_cell.angle_alpha   90.00
_cell.angle_beta   90.00
_cell.angle_gamma   90.00
#
_symmetry.space_group_name_H-M   'P 1'
#
loop_
_entity.id
_entity.type
_entity.pdbx_description
1 polymer ?
#
loop_
_entity_poly.entity_id
_entity_poly.type
_entity_poly.pdbx_seq_one_letter_code
_entity_poly.pdbx_strand_id
1 'polypeptide(L)'
;MAAPRTTRKLRRPKPVNYGTRRALRFGEAEEAAVAAMRAALAKSRRVDPSQVSFSEAHRLLLIDAERAARLLAGQPEAWTSARTVEVPMELWDGLSECRNRLSHSQGSLYVILRKLNFNEGATPEDVRAAFAAVQSSKAAVERMEAALVEMLGTLEAEADAEADDEVS
;
A
#
# COMPACT_ATOMS: atom_id res chain seq x y z
N MET A 1 -38.39 -48.11 -56.71
CA MET A 1 -38.59 -46.89 -55.88
C MET A 1 -37.30 -46.62 -55.12
N ALA A 2 -36.58 -45.56 -55.47
CA ALA A 2 -35.32 -45.18 -54.82
C ALA A 2 -35.57 -44.19 -53.68
N ALA A 3 -35.06 -44.48 -52.49
CA ALA A 3 -35.22 -43.65 -51.30
C ALA A 3 -34.38 -42.35 -51.37
N PRO A 4 -34.86 -41.22 -50.80
CA PRO A 4 -34.18 -39.94 -50.92
C PRO A 4 -32.91 -39.87 -50.06
N ARG A 5 -31.80 -39.42 -50.67
CA ARG A 5 -30.53 -39.15 -49.98
C ARG A 5 -30.70 -37.92 -49.08
N THR A 6 -30.66 -38.13 -47.77
CA THR A 6 -30.68 -37.07 -46.77
C THR A 6 -29.35 -36.32 -46.80
N THR A 7 -29.37 -35.07 -47.24
CA THR A 7 -28.21 -34.17 -47.15
C THR A 7 -28.02 -33.75 -45.69
N ARG A 8 -27.05 -34.37 -44.99
CA ARG A 8 -26.67 -33.94 -43.64
C ARG A 8 -26.20 -32.48 -43.70
N LYS A 9 -26.96 -31.56 -43.09
CA LYS A 9 -26.56 -30.16 -42.91
C LYS A 9 -25.19 -30.11 -42.21
N LEU A 10 -24.21 -29.47 -42.86
CA LEU A 10 -22.89 -29.18 -42.29
C LEU A 10 -23.06 -28.44 -40.97
N ARG A 11 -22.78 -29.12 -39.85
CA ARG A 11 -22.79 -28.49 -38.52
C ARG A 11 -21.56 -27.61 -38.41
N ARG A 12 -21.74 -26.33 -38.10
CA ARG A 12 -20.64 -25.42 -37.76
C ARG A 12 -19.82 -26.03 -36.62
N PRO A 13 -18.48 -26.06 -36.72
CA PRO A 13 -17.64 -26.58 -35.65
C PRO A 13 -17.93 -25.79 -34.38
N LYS A 14 -18.30 -26.48 -33.30
CA LYS A 14 -18.46 -25.86 -31.99
C LYS A 14 -17.08 -25.33 -31.56
N PRO A 15 -16.95 -24.05 -31.17
CA PRO A 15 -15.70 -23.54 -30.63
C PRO A 15 -15.32 -24.34 -29.39
N VAL A 16 -14.14 -24.95 -29.41
CA VAL A 16 -13.56 -25.62 -28.26
C VAL A 16 -13.27 -24.55 -27.19
N ASN A 17 -13.62 -24.84 -25.93
CA ASN A 17 -13.33 -24.02 -24.74
C ASN A 17 -14.24 -22.78 -24.48
N TYR A 18 -15.56 -22.91 -24.58
CA TYR A 18 -16.48 -21.81 -24.25
C TYR A 18 -16.43 -21.39 -22.77
N GLY A 19 -16.09 -22.29 -21.85
CA GLY A 19 -16.04 -22.02 -20.40
C GLY A 19 -14.78 -21.31 -19.90
N THR A 20 -13.71 -21.23 -20.70
CA THR A 20 -12.43 -20.59 -20.30
C THR A 20 -12.15 -19.28 -21.02
N ARG A 21 -12.98 -18.90 -22.01
CA ARG A 21 -12.89 -17.62 -22.70
C ARG A 21 -13.63 -16.56 -21.89
N ARG A 22 -12.91 -15.55 -21.42
CA ARG A 22 -13.48 -14.35 -20.80
C ARG A 22 -13.43 -13.20 -21.77
N ALA A 23 -14.56 -12.51 -21.98
CA ALA A 23 -14.58 -11.25 -22.70
C ALA A 23 -14.18 -10.14 -21.71
N LEU A 24 -13.06 -9.49 -21.97
CA LEU A 24 -12.57 -8.35 -21.20
C LEU A 24 -12.73 -7.09 -22.06
N ARG A 25 -13.15 -5.99 -21.43
CA ARG A 25 -13.15 -4.67 -22.06
C ARG A 25 -11.88 -3.96 -21.60
N PHE A 26 -11.14 -3.41 -22.55
CA PHE A 26 -9.91 -2.69 -22.29
C PHE A 26 -10.14 -1.19 -22.43
N GLY A 27 -9.50 -0.40 -21.58
CA GLY A 27 -9.35 1.04 -21.78
C GLY A 27 -8.19 1.37 -22.72
N GLU A 28 -8.11 2.63 -23.17
CA GLU A 28 -7.08 3.07 -24.12
C GLU A 28 -5.63 2.77 -23.65
N ALA A 29 -5.35 2.98 -22.36
CA ALA A 29 -4.04 2.72 -21.78
C ALA A 29 -3.69 1.21 -21.78
N GLU A 30 -4.66 0.34 -21.53
CA GLU A 30 -4.45 -1.10 -21.53
C GLU A 30 -4.26 -1.63 -22.95
N GLU A 31 -5.02 -1.11 -23.92
CA GLU A 31 -4.84 -1.43 -25.34
C GLU A 31 -3.46 -0.99 -25.84
N ALA A 32 -2.99 0.19 -25.43
CA ALA A 32 -1.65 0.68 -25.75
C ALA A 32 -0.55 -0.22 -25.16
N ALA A 33 -0.71 -0.68 -23.92
CA ALA A 33 0.23 -1.60 -23.28
C ALA A 33 0.29 -2.95 -24.02
N VAL A 34 -0.85 -3.51 -24.41
CA VAL A 34 -0.88 -4.75 -25.20
C VAL A 34 -0.24 -4.54 -26.58
N ALA A 35 -0.50 -3.40 -27.23
CA ALA A 35 0.11 -3.07 -28.52
C ALA A 35 1.65 -2.95 -28.42
N ALA A 36 2.16 -2.31 -27.37
CA ALA A 36 3.60 -2.21 -27.12
C ALA A 36 4.25 -3.58 -26.88
N MET A 37 3.61 -4.45 -26.08
CA MET A 37 4.08 -5.82 -25.87
C MET A 37 4.07 -6.64 -27.17
N ARG A 38 3.05 -6.48 -28.01
CA ARG A 38 3.00 -7.14 -29.33
C ARG A 38 4.16 -6.70 -30.21
N ALA A 39 4.48 -5.40 -30.24
CA ALA A 39 5.61 -4.88 -31.00
C ALA A 39 6.95 -5.43 -30.47
N ALA A 40 7.12 -5.51 -29.16
CA ALA A 40 8.32 -6.07 -28.53
C ALA A 40 8.51 -7.57 -28.87
N LEU A 41 7.44 -8.37 -28.77
CA LEU A 41 7.46 -9.80 -29.10
C LEU A 41 7.71 -10.03 -30.60
N ALA A 42 7.11 -9.23 -31.45
CA ALA A 42 7.31 -9.28 -32.90
C ALA A 42 8.77 -9.00 -33.27
N LYS A 43 9.38 -7.98 -32.65
CA LYS A 43 10.80 -7.65 -32.81
C LYS A 43 11.72 -8.79 -32.36
N SER A 44 11.44 -9.38 -31.20
CA SER A 44 12.23 -10.52 -30.67
C SER A 44 12.16 -11.75 -31.59
N ARG A 45 10.98 -12.03 -32.15
CA ARG A 45 10.73 -13.19 -33.02
C ARG A 45 11.00 -12.94 -34.49
N ARG A 46 11.36 -11.70 -34.87
CA ARG A 46 11.56 -11.25 -36.27
C ARG A 46 10.34 -11.51 -37.16
N VAL A 47 9.15 -11.26 -36.62
CA VAL A 47 7.87 -11.37 -37.34
C VAL A 47 7.15 -10.02 -37.31
N ASP A 48 6.10 -9.88 -38.12
CA ASP A 48 5.25 -8.69 -38.10
C ASP A 48 4.36 -8.64 -36.84
N PRO A 49 4.11 -7.46 -36.23
CA PRO A 49 3.24 -7.33 -35.06
C PRO A 49 1.81 -7.87 -35.23
N SER A 50 1.27 -7.88 -36.46
CA SER A 50 -0.03 -8.47 -36.77
C SER A 50 -0.06 -9.99 -36.58
N GLN A 51 1.10 -10.66 -36.67
CA GLN A 51 1.22 -12.11 -36.47
C GLN A 51 1.28 -12.50 -34.98
N VAL A 52 1.53 -11.56 -34.07
CA VAL A 52 1.44 -11.78 -32.62
C VAL A 52 0.00 -11.55 -32.17
N SER A 53 -0.64 -12.56 -31.58
CA SER A 53 -2.02 -12.45 -31.15
C SER A 53 -2.18 -11.54 -29.92
N PHE A 54 -3.26 -10.77 -29.87
CA PHE A 54 -3.57 -9.90 -28.73
C PHE A 54 -3.63 -10.67 -27.41
N SER A 55 -4.27 -11.84 -27.41
CA SER A 55 -4.40 -12.69 -26.22
C SER A 55 -3.09 -13.31 -25.75
N GLU A 56 -2.08 -13.43 -26.61
CA GLU A 56 -0.75 -13.90 -26.24
C GLU A 56 0.03 -12.79 -25.53
N ALA A 57 0.08 -11.59 -26.13
CA ALA A 57 0.74 -10.44 -25.52
C ALA A 57 0.11 -10.03 -24.18
N HIS A 58 -1.22 -10.05 -24.08
CA HIS A 58 -1.92 -9.80 -22.83
C HIS A 58 -1.62 -10.85 -21.75
N ARG A 59 -1.53 -12.14 -22.11
CA ARG A 59 -1.17 -13.19 -21.14
C ARG A 59 0.25 -13.04 -20.63
N LEU A 60 1.19 -12.65 -21.50
CA LEU A 60 2.56 -12.38 -21.08
C LEU A 60 2.64 -11.15 -20.17
N LEU A 61 1.92 -10.07 -20.49
CA LEU A 61 1.80 -8.91 -19.60
C LEU A 61 1.25 -9.29 -18.22
N LEU A 62 0.23 -10.15 -18.16
CA LEU A 62 -0.30 -10.62 -16.88
C LEU A 62 0.69 -11.50 -16.12
N ILE A 63 1.43 -12.38 -16.79
CA ILE A 63 2.45 -13.24 -16.15
C ILE A 63 3.64 -12.39 -15.67
N ASP A 64 4.09 -11.43 -16.48
CA ASP A 64 5.18 -10.52 -16.12
C ASP A 64 4.73 -9.56 -15.01
N ALA A 65 3.50 -9.07 -15.04
CA ALA A 65 2.92 -8.27 -13.97
C ALA A 65 2.65 -9.10 -12.71
N GLU A 66 2.28 -10.37 -12.82
CA GLU A 66 2.16 -11.30 -11.69
C GLU A 66 3.53 -11.62 -11.10
N ARG A 67 4.56 -11.80 -11.93
CA ARG A 67 5.95 -11.95 -11.50
C ARG A 67 6.46 -10.67 -10.84
N ALA A 68 6.22 -9.51 -11.45
CA ALA A 68 6.58 -8.21 -10.89
C ALA A 68 5.80 -7.91 -9.59
N ALA A 69 4.52 -8.25 -9.54
CA ALA A 69 3.69 -8.13 -8.34
C ALA A 69 4.13 -9.12 -7.25
N ARG A 70 4.56 -10.34 -7.59
CA ARG A 70 5.16 -11.30 -6.64
C ARG A 70 6.54 -10.86 -6.16
N LEU A 71 7.33 -10.24 -7.04
CA LEU A 71 8.60 -9.61 -6.67
C LEU A 71 8.35 -8.44 -5.70
N LEU A 72 7.35 -7.59 -5.99
CA LEU A 72 6.92 -6.49 -5.13
C LEU A 72 6.24 -6.96 -3.83
N ALA A 73 5.55 -8.09 -3.84
CA ALA A 73 4.76 -8.58 -2.70
C ALA A 73 5.48 -9.63 -1.84
N GLY A 74 6.70 -10.08 -2.19
CA GLY A 74 7.23 -11.32 -1.60
C GLY A 74 8.74 -11.55 -1.61
N GLN A 75 9.60 -10.55 -1.79
CA GLN A 75 11.03 -10.70 -1.51
C GLN A 75 11.39 -10.05 -0.16
N PRO A 76 11.78 -10.83 0.87
CA PRO A 76 12.35 -10.31 2.12
C PRO A 76 13.65 -9.53 1.91
N GLU A 77 14.34 -9.76 0.80
CA GLU A 77 15.57 -9.07 0.38
C GLU A 77 15.29 -7.67 -0.21
N ALA A 78 14.06 -7.41 -0.67
CA ALA A 78 13.59 -6.10 -1.12
C ALA A 78 12.86 -5.32 -0.02
N TRP A 79 12.67 -5.92 1.15
CA TRP A 79 12.39 -5.15 2.36
C TRP A 79 13.68 -4.44 2.74
N THR A 80 13.61 -3.17 3.11
CA THR A 80 14.72 -2.54 3.85
C THR A 80 15.13 -3.53 4.93
N SER A 81 16.41 -3.93 4.93
CA SER A 81 16.93 -4.86 5.92
C SER A 81 16.43 -4.42 7.29
N ALA A 82 15.86 -5.35 8.08
CA ALA A 82 15.33 -5.02 9.39
C ALA A 82 16.50 -4.55 10.27
N ARG A 83 16.82 -3.26 10.20
CA ARG A 83 17.89 -2.63 10.96
C ARG A 83 17.35 -2.42 12.35
N THR A 84 18.07 -2.95 13.33
CA THR A 84 17.84 -2.55 14.71
C THR A 84 18.43 -1.16 14.82
N VAL A 85 17.56 -0.15 14.90
CA VAL A 85 17.98 1.23 15.12
C VAL A 85 17.97 1.48 16.62
N GLU A 86 19.07 1.99 17.13
CA GLU A 86 19.12 2.48 18.50
C GLU A 86 18.29 3.76 18.57
N VAL A 87 17.20 3.73 19.32
CA VAL A 87 16.34 4.90 19.49
C VAL A 87 17.08 5.91 20.37
N PRO A 88 17.31 7.14 19.90
CA PRO A 88 17.94 8.20 20.69
C PRO A 88 17.29 8.37 22.06
N MET A 89 18.11 8.65 23.09
CA MET A 89 17.63 8.85 24.46
C MET A 89 16.59 9.97 24.54
N GLU A 90 16.75 10.99 23.69
CA GLU A 90 15.87 12.15 23.59
C GLU A 90 14.43 11.75 23.21
N LEU A 91 14.25 10.72 22.38
CA LEU A 91 12.94 10.17 22.04
C LEU A 91 12.34 9.37 23.20
N TRP A 92 13.15 8.63 23.94
CA TRP A 92 12.68 7.95 25.16
C TRP A 92 12.25 8.93 26.25
N ASP A 93 13.01 10.00 26.42
CA ASP A 93 12.70 11.08 27.35
C ASP A 93 11.45 11.84 26.93
N GLY A 94 11.32 12.16 25.64
CA GLY A 94 10.11 12.75 25.08
C GLY A 94 8.88 11.86 25.27
N LEU A 95 9.02 10.54 25.11
CA LEU A 95 7.91 9.59 25.25
C LEU A 95 7.47 9.51 26.70
N SER A 96 8.45 9.52 27.61
CA SER A 96 8.24 9.60 29.04
C SER A 96 7.55 10.91 29.43
N GLU A 97 7.92 12.04 28.82
CA GLU A 97 7.23 13.31 29.00
C GLU A 97 5.78 13.21 28.54
N CYS A 98 5.52 12.74 27.31
CA CYS A 98 4.18 12.54 26.77
C CYS A 98 3.31 11.70 27.70
N ARG A 99 3.84 10.56 28.19
CA ARG A 99 3.15 9.70 29.14
C ARG A 99 2.78 10.45 30.42
N ASN A 100 3.72 11.20 30.98
CA ASN A 100 3.50 11.95 32.21
C ASN A 100 2.45 13.06 32.02
N ARG A 101 2.47 13.77 30.90
CA ARG A 101 1.48 14.80 30.56
C ARG A 101 0.08 14.21 30.38
N LEU A 102 -0.02 13.08 29.66
CA LEU A 102 -1.27 12.35 29.50
C LEU A 102 -1.84 11.90 30.86
N SER A 103 -1.00 11.32 31.73
CA SER A 103 -1.43 10.96 33.09
C SER A 103 -1.92 12.19 33.88
N HIS A 104 -1.27 13.34 33.73
CA HIS A 104 -1.72 14.58 34.36
C HIS A 104 -3.09 15.03 33.82
N SER A 105 -3.27 15.02 32.50
CA SER A 105 -4.56 15.35 31.86
C SER A 105 -5.69 14.43 32.30
N GLN A 106 -5.42 13.12 32.41
CA GLN A 106 -6.35 12.14 32.93
C GLN A 106 -6.74 12.45 34.38
N GLY A 107 -5.75 12.80 35.23
CA GLY A 107 -5.98 13.20 36.61
C GLY A 107 -6.90 14.42 36.70
N SER A 108 -6.62 15.47 35.92
CA SER A 108 -7.44 16.69 35.91
C SER A 108 -8.88 16.42 35.43
N LEU A 109 -9.06 15.61 34.39
CA LEU A 109 -10.39 15.21 33.92
C LEU A 109 -11.13 14.34 34.95
N TYR A 110 -10.42 13.47 35.65
CA TYR A 110 -10.99 12.62 36.68
C TYR A 110 -11.47 13.42 37.91
N VAL A 111 -10.79 14.51 38.27
CA VAL A 111 -11.27 15.45 39.31
C VAL A 111 -12.62 16.04 38.95
N ILE A 112 -12.80 16.48 37.70
CA ILE A 112 -14.08 17.00 37.21
C ILE A 112 -15.15 15.90 37.25
N LEU A 113 -14.83 14.72 36.72
CA LEU A 113 -15.76 13.58 36.70
C LEU A 113 -16.21 13.20 38.12
N ARG A 114 -15.28 13.18 39.08
CA ARG A 114 -15.59 12.91 40.49
C ARG A 114 -16.55 13.95 41.05
N LYS A 115 -16.28 15.25 40.87
CA LYS A 115 -17.15 16.33 41.36
C LYS A 115 -18.56 16.27 40.74
N LEU A 116 -18.66 15.92 39.47
CA LEU A 116 -19.94 15.71 38.80
C LEU A 116 -20.70 14.51 39.38
N ASN A 117 -20.01 13.39 39.65
CA ASN A 117 -20.63 12.19 40.21
C ASN A 117 -21.14 12.37 41.65
N PHE A 118 -20.54 13.27 42.43
CA PHE A 118 -20.95 13.56 43.81
C PHE A 118 -21.83 14.82 43.94
N ASN A 119 -22.30 15.39 42.83
CA ASN A 119 -23.08 16.65 42.79
C ASN A 119 -22.38 17.83 43.49
N GLU A 120 -21.04 17.83 43.58
CA GLU A 120 -20.25 18.88 44.21
C GLU A 120 -20.08 20.11 43.29
N GLY A 121 -20.44 19.98 42.01
CA GLY A 121 -20.26 21.00 40.99
C GLY A 121 -18.79 21.18 40.59
N ALA A 122 -18.50 21.21 39.29
CA ALA A 122 -17.17 21.57 38.80
C ALA A 122 -17.04 23.09 38.74
N THR A 123 -15.94 23.64 39.26
CA THR A 123 -15.69 25.08 39.18
C THR A 123 -15.09 25.44 37.82
N PRO A 124 -15.22 26.70 37.37
CA PRO A 124 -14.53 27.17 36.17
C PRO A 124 -13.01 26.97 36.22
N GLU A 125 -12.40 27.03 37.41
CA GLU A 125 -10.97 26.74 37.60
C GLU A 125 -10.64 25.27 37.30
N ASP A 126 -11.46 24.31 37.75
CA ASP A 126 -11.27 22.89 37.46
C ASP A 126 -11.26 22.63 35.95
N VAL A 127 -12.23 23.23 35.24
CA VAL A 127 -12.37 23.08 33.78
C VAL A 127 -11.19 23.71 33.05
N ARG A 128 -10.75 24.90 33.46
CA ARG A 128 -9.55 25.56 32.89
C ARG A 128 -8.29 24.73 33.14
N ALA A 129 -8.13 24.16 34.33
CA ALA A 129 -6.98 23.32 34.66
C ALA A 129 -6.95 22.04 33.81
N ALA A 130 -8.10 21.37 33.65
CA ALA A 130 -8.19 20.20 32.78
C ALA A 130 -7.93 20.54 31.31
N PHE A 131 -8.47 21.66 30.82
CA PHE A 131 -8.20 22.12 29.46
C PHE A 131 -6.70 22.41 29.25
N ALA A 132 -6.06 23.11 30.19
CA ALA A 132 -4.62 23.38 30.13
C ALA A 132 -3.78 22.08 30.14
N ALA A 133 -4.17 21.09 30.95
CA ALA A 133 -3.50 19.79 30.99
C ALA A 133 -3.65 19.01 29.67
N VAL A 134 -4.83 19.06 29.04
CA VAL A 134 -5.06 18.46 27.71
C VAL A 134 -4.22 19.18 26.63
N GLN A 135 -4.22 20.51 26.61
CA GLN A 135 -3.40 21.27 25.64
C GLN A 135 -1.91 21.00 25.83
N SER A 136 -1.43 20.93 27.08
CA SER A 136 -0.04 20.57 27.37
C SER A 136 0.31 19.15 26.90
N SER A 137 -0.64 18.22 26.97
CA SER A 137 -0.44 16.84 26.49
C SER A 137 -0.39 16.80 24.96
N LYS A 138 -1.30 17.53 24.30
CA LYS A 138 -1.31 17.67 22.84
C LYS A 138 0.02 18.25 22.34
N ALA A 139 0.49 19.34 22.94
CA ALA A 139 1.76 19.95 22.56
C ALA A 139 2.97 19.01 22.76
N ALA A 140 2.96 18.17 23.81
CA ALA A 140 4.01 17.18 24.01
C ALA A 140 4.00 16.11 22.90
N VAL A 141 2.81 15.63 22.50
CA VAL A 141 2.65 14.69 21.38
C VAL A 141 3.12 15.30 20.06
N GLU A 142 2.75 16.55 19.76
CA GLU A 142 3.21 17.24 18.54
C GLU A 142 4.74 17.35 18.49
N ARG A 143 5.40 17.64 19.63
CA ARG A 143 6.88 17.63 19.70
C ARG A 143 7.47 16.24 19.47
N MET A 144 6.83 15.20 20.01
CA MET A 144 7.25 13.82 19.79
C MET A 144 7.11 13.41 18.32
N GLU A 145 5.99 13.76 17.68
CA GLU A 145 5.77 13.51 16.26
C GLU A 145 6.84 14.20 15.41
N ALA A 146 7.16 15.47 15.69
CA ALA A 146 8.22 16.18 14.99
C ALA A 146 9.59 15.50 15.13
N ALA A 147 9.95 15.07 16.35
CA ALA A 147 11.21 14.38 16.61
C ALA A 147 11.28 13.00 15.92
N LEU A 148 10.17 12.27 15.85
CA LEU A 148 10.10 10.99 15.13
C LEU A 148 10.24 11.18 13.61
N VAL A 149 9.61 12.22 13.06
CA VAL A 149 9.74 12.56 11.63
C VAL A 149 11.19 12.94 11.29
N GLU A 150 11.83 13.72 12.16
CA GLU A 150 13.25 14.09 11.98
C GLU A 150 14.15 12.84 12.03
N MET A 151 13.95 11.95 13.01
CA MET A 151 14.70 10.69 13.10
C MET A 151 14.51 9.81 11.86
N LEU A 152 13.28 9.65 11.38
CA LEU A 152 13.01 8.88 10.17
C LEU A 152 13.69 9.50 8.94
N GLY A 153 13.64 10.83 8.80
CA GLY A 153 14.33 11.53 7.72
C GLY A 153 15.86 11.35 7.78
N THR A 154 16.46 11.35 8.97
CA THR A 154 17.89 11.06 9.12
C THR A 154 18.23 9.62 8.76
N LEU A 155 17.38 8.65 9.16
CA LEU A 155 17.60 7.24 8.86
C LEU A 155 17.45 6.92 7.37
N GLU A 156 16.50 7.57 6.69
CA GLU A 156 16.34 7.47 5.24
C GLU A 156 17.57 8.05 4.51
N ALA A 157 18.04 9.23 4.92
CA ALA A 157 19.23 9.84 4.32
C ALA A 157 20.52 9.02 4.54
N GLU A 158 20.68 8.41 5.72
CA GLU A 158 21.79 7.50 6.01
C GLU A 158 21.73 6.23 5.16
N ALA A 159 20.53 5.67 4.97
CA ALA A 159 20.33 4.48 4.14
C ALA A 159 20.61 4.77 2.65
N ASP A 160 20.19 5.92 2.14
CA ASP A 160 20.48 6.35 0.77
C ASP A 160 22.00 6.54 0.55
N ALA A 161 22.70 7.12 1.53
CA ALA A 161 24.16 7.31 1.47
C ALA A 161 24.93 5.98 1.50
N GLU A 162 24.52 5.02 2.35
CA GLU A 162 25.11 3.67 2.39
C GLU A 162 24.89 2.92 1.06
N ALA A 163 23.74 3.09 0.41
CA ALA A 163 23.43 2.45 -0.87
C ALA A 163 24.25 3.01 -2.05
N ASP A 164 24.58 4.30 -2.04
CA ASP A 164 25.42 4.92 -3.07
C ASP A 164 26.90 4.53 -2.96
N ASP A 165 27.41 4.29 -1.74
CA ASP A 165 28.79 3.86 -1.49
C ASP A 165 29.05 2.39 -1.87
N GLU A 166 28.04 1.49 -1.82
CA GLU A 166 28.18 0.09 -2.24
C GLU A 166 28.23 -0.11 -3.77
N VAL A 167 27.89 0.91 -4.56
CA VAL A 167 27.83 0.84 -6.03
C VAL A 167 29.09 1.40 -6.72
N SER A 168 30.02 1.99 -5.97
CA SER A 168 31.29 2.57 -6.46
C SER A 168 32.49 1.62 -6.33
#